data_AF-A0A954RFH4-F1
#
_entry.id   AF-A0A954RFH4-F1
#
_cell.length_a   1.000
_cell.length_b   1.000
_cell.length_c   1.000
_cell.angle_alpha   90.00
_cell.angle_beta   90.00
_cell.angle_gamma   90.00
#
_symmetry.space_group_name_H-M   'P 1'
#
loop_
_entity.id
_entity.type
_entity.pdbx_description
1 polymer ?
#
loop_
_entity_poly.entity_id
_entity_poly.type
_entity_poly.pdbx_seq_one_letter_code
_entity_poly.pdbx_strand_id
1 'polypeptide(L)'
;RARENPKPAPRGSLQIVSEKRSDGYVISAHIGADAITGFDPAEHPHLGFNYAIVDRELGWQTFNLGPELPFMSDPSLWGTLELVK
;
A
#
# COMPACT_ATOMS: atom_id res chain seq x y z
N ARG A 1 -1.53 -20.97 -8.03
CA ARG A 1 -0.25 -20.30 -7.72
C ARG A 1 0.35 -19.81 -9.03
N ALA A 2 0.55 -18.50 -9.19
CA ALA A 2 1.16 -17.94 -10.41
C ALA A 2 2.55 -18.56 -10.61
N ARG A 3 2.88 -18.95 -11.85
CA ARG A 3 4.09 -19.72 -12.18
C ARG A 3 5.31 -18.82 -12.47
N GLU A 4 5.11 -17.53 -12.65
CA GLU A 4 6.14 -16.57 -13.06
C GLU A 4 6.21 -15.40 -12.08
N ASN A 5 7.42 -14.89 -11.86
CA ASN A 5 7.61 -13.66 -11.10
C ASN A 5 6.98 -12.49 -11.87
N PRO A 6 6.19 -11.63 -11.21
CA PRO A 6 5.65 -10.45 -11.86
C PRO A 6 6.78 -9.55 -12.36
N LYS A 7 6.51 -8.82 -13.44
CA LYS A 7 7.46 -7.81 -13.96
C LYS A 7 7.75 -6.81 -12.83
N PRO A 8 9.03 -6.43 -12.60
CA PRO A 8 9.35 -5.37 -11.67
C PRO A 8 8.62 -4.07 -12.05
N ALA A 9 8.20 -3.30 -11.05
CA ALA A 9 7.64 -1.98 -11.28
C ALA A 9 8.66 -1.10 -12.03
N PRO A 10 8.20 -0.24 -12.97
CA PRO A 10 9.07 0.71 -13.65
C PRO A 10 9.87 1.57 -12.68
N ARG A 11 11.08 2.00 -13.10
CA ARG A 11 11.89 2.90 -12.27
C ARG A 11 11.14 4.21 -12.06
N GLY A 12 10.96 4.62 -10.80
CA GLY A 12 10.35 5.89 -10.45
C GLY A 12 8.83 5.88 -10.36
N SER A 13 8.15 4.77 -10.70
CA SER A 13 6.70 4.64 -10.49
C SER A 13 6.33 4.37 -9.03
N LEU A 14 7.31 3.99 -8.20
CA LEU A 14 7.21 3.94 -6.75
C LEU A 14 8.09 5.02 -6.15
N GLN A 15 7.49 5.96 -5.42
CA GLN A 15 8.20 7.06 -4.78
C GLN A 15 7.74 7.17 -3.32
N ILE A 16 8.68 7.48 -2.44
CA ILE A 16 8.38 7.73 -1.03
C ILE A 16 9.26 8.86 -0.54
N VAL A 17 8.67 9.74 0.26
CA VAL A 17 9.37 10.79 1.00
C VAL A 17 8.90 10.77 2.44
N SER A 18 9.81 11.13 3.35
CA SER A 18 9.47 11.31 4.75
C SER A 18 10.02 12.63 5.27
N GLU A 19 9.22 13.28 6.10
CA GLU A 19 9.54 14.54 6.76
C GLU A 19 9.42 14.31 8.27
N LYS A 20 10.52 14.48 9.01
CA LYS A 20 10.47 14.47 10.48
C LYS A 20 9.97 15.82 10.97
N ARG A 21 9.02 15.80 11.91
CA ARG A 21 8.48 16.98 12.59
C ARG A 21 8.81 16.93 14.07
N SER A 22 8.59 18.05 14.77
CA SER A 22 8.83 18.13 16.22
C SER A 22 7.90 17.20 17.03
N ASP A 23 6.75 16.86 16.46
CA ASP A 23 5.67 16.08 17.07
C ASP A 23 5.43 14.73 16.38
N GLY A 24 6.26 14.34 15.41
CA GLY A 24 6.11 13.08 14.70
C GLY A 24 6.78 13.06 13.33
N TYR A 25 6.11 12.45 12.35
CA TYR A 25 6.58 12.39 10.99
C TYR A 25 5.41 12.40 10.01
N VAL A 26 5.69 12.84 8.79
CA VAL A 26 4.81 12.66 7.64
C VAL A 26 5.52 11.75 6.66
N ILE A 27 4.79 10.75 6.17
CA ILE A 27 5.23 9.88 5.09
C ILE A 27 4.27 10.11 3.92
N SER A 28 4.83 10.39 2.76
CA SER A 28 4.06 10.47 1.52
C SER A 28 4.59 9.41 0.56
N ALA A 29 3.72 8.50 0.16
CA ALA A 29 4.01 7.46 -0.81
C ALA A 29 3.17 7.69 -2.07
N HIS A 30 3.79 7.56 -3.23
CA HIS A 30 3.14 7.60 -4.53
C HIS A 30 3.40 6.29 -5.26
N ILE A 31 2.30 5.66 -5.71
CA ILE A 31 2.29 4.44 -6.51
C ILE A 31 1.63 4.81 -7.83
N GLY A 32 2.42 4.93 -8.89
CA GLY A 32 1.93 5.16 -10.24
C GLY A 32 1.09 3.99 -10.73
N ALA A 33 0.10 4.26 -11.58
CA ALA A 33 -0.77 3.22 -12.13
C ALA A 33 0.02 2.14 -12.89
N ASP A 34 1.11 2.54 -13.57
CA ASP A 34 2.04 1.65 -14.29
C ASP A 34 2.91 0.78 -13.37
N ALA A 35 2.97 1.08 -12.07
CA ALA A 35 3.60 0.21 -11.08
C ALA A 35 2.77 -1.06 -10.80
N ILE A 36 1.47 -1.03 -11.08
CA ILE A 36 0.54 -2.12 -10.81
C ILE A 36 0.25 -2.84 -12.13
N THR A 37 0.79 -4.05 -12.28
CA THR A 37 0.65 -4.82 -13.53
C THR A 37 -0.82 -5.11 -13.84
N GLY A 38 -1.30 -4.66 -15.00
CA GLY A 38 -2.67 -4.90 -15.47
C GLY A 38 -3.73 -4.02 -14.81
N PHE A 39 -3.33 -3.00 -14.05
CA PHE A 39 -4.25 -2.05 -13.47
C PHE A 39 -4.62 -0.94 -14.45
N ASP A 40 -5.92 -0.75 -14.64
CA ASP A 40 -6.50 0.40 -15.33
C ASP A 40 -7.55 1.04 -14.41
N PRO A 41 -7.29 2.25 -13.86
CA PRO A 41 -8.22 2.90 -12.93
C PRO A 41 -9.55 3.31 -13.60
N ALA A 42 -9.61 3.44 -14.93
CA ALA A 42 -10.84 3.78 -15.64
C ALA A 42 -11.79 2.58 -15.73
N GLU A 43 -11.25 1.38 -15.89
CA GLU A 43 -12.01 0.13 -15.97
C GLU A 43 -12.25 -0.50 -14.59
N HIS A 44 -11.29 -0.33 -13.66
CA HIS A 44 -11.28 -0.98 -12.35
C HIS A 44 -10.94 0.02 -11.24
N PRO A 45 -11.90 0.86 -10.78
CA PRO A 45 -11.63 1.90 -9.79
C PRO A 45 -11.48 1.37 -8.36
N HIS A 46 -11.75 0.08 -8.12
CA HIS A 46 -11.69 -0.53 -6.79
C HIS A 46 -10.41 -1.35 -6.63
N LEU A 47 -9.68 -1.12 -5.55
CA LEU A 47 -8.46 -1.83 -5.20
C LEU A 47 -8.54 -2.37 -3.78
N GLY A 48 -8.04 -3.59 -3.58
CA GLY A 48 -7.70 -4.04 -2.23
C GLY A 48 -6.56 -3.17 -1.68
N PHE A 49 -6.74 -2.60 -0.49
CA PHE A 49 -5.79 -1.68 0.12
C PHE A 49 -5.60 -1.93 1.61
N ASN A 50 -4.35 -1.84 2.05
CA ASN A 50 -3.96 -1.85 3.45
C ASN A 50 -2.61 -1.13 3.61
N TYR A 51 -2.33 -0.60 4.81
CA TYR A 51 -1.01 -0.14 5.20
C TYR A 51 -0.68 -0.56 6.64
N ALA A 52 0.61 -0.64 6.94
CA ALA A 52 1.11 -0.80 8.30
C ALA A 52 2.32 0.12 8.49
N ILE A 53 2.27 0.93 9.54
CA ILE A 53 3.39 1.71 10.04
C ILE A 53 3.88 1.01 11.31
N VAL A 54 5.12 0.52 11.26
CA VAL A 54 5.73 -0.23 12.36
C VAL A 54 6.77 0.64 13.03
N ASP A 55 6.40 1.18 14.20
CA ASP A 55 7.25 2.03 15.01
C ASP A 55 7.67 1.27 16.29
N ARG A 56 8.95 1.35 16.67
CA ARG A 56 9.47 0.59 17.82
C ARG A 56 9.01 1.16 19.16
N GLU A 57 8.66 2.44 19.22
CA GLU A 57 8.23 3.12 20.43
C GLU A 57 6.70 3.20 20.51
N LEU A 58 6.05 3.43 19.36
CA LEU A 58 4.58 3.61 19.28
C LEU A 58 3.82 2.34 18.90
N GLY A 59 4.53 1.27 18.50
CA GLY A 59 3.92 0.03 18.06
C GLY A 59 3.40 0.08 16.63
N TRP A 60 2.37 -0.71 16.35
CA TRP A 60 1.81 -0.86 15.01
C TRP A 60 0.61 0.06 14.83
N GLN A 61 0.61 0.80 13.72
CA GLN A 61 -0.54 1.55 13.25
C GLN A 61 -0.93 1.02 11.88
N THR A 62 -2.10 0.43 11.76
CA THR A 62 -2.58 -0.20 10.54
C THR A 62 -3.82 0.49 10.00
N PHE A 63 -4.19 0.22 8.75
CA PHE A 63 -5.38 0.82 8.15
C PHE A 63 -6.69 0.35 8.81
N ASN A 64 -6.84 -0.97 9.00
CA ASN A 64 -8.10 -1.55 9.48
C ASN A 64 -7.89 -2.66 10.53
N LEU A 65 -7.06 -3.65 10.23
CA LEU A 65 -6.83 -4.81 11.09
C LEU A 65 -5.44 -4.77 11.72
N GLY A 66 -5.33 -5.14 12.99
CA GLY A 66 -4.07 -5.15 13.72
C GLY A 66 -3.17 -6.35 13.39
N PRO A 67 -1.94 -6.38 13.94
CA PRO A 67 -0.94 -7.43 13.69
C PRO A 67 -1.36 -8.82 14.16
N GLU A 68 -2.43 -8.95 14.94
CA GLU A 68 -3.02 -10.22 15.37
C GLU A 68 -3.62 -11.04 14.22
N LEU A 69 -3.89 -10.42 13.06
CA LEU A 69 -4.40 -11.08 11.86
C LEU A 69 -3.35 -11.09 10.73
N PRO A 70 -3.37 -12.11 9.83
CA PRO A 70 -2.34 -12.32 8.82
C PRO A 70 -2.49 -11.41 7.58
N PHE A 71 -2.78 -10.13 7.76
CA PHE A 71 -3.07 -9.21 6.64
C PHE A 71 -1.90 -9.03 5.66
N MET A 72 -0.66 -9.33 6.05
CA MET A 72 0.50 -9.26 5.14
C MET A 72 0.48 -10.35 4.06
N SER A 73 -0.14 -11.50 4.35
CA SER A 73 -0.17 -12.67 3.46
C SER A 73 -1.57 -13.01 2.96
N ASP A 74 -2.62 -12.46 3.57
CA ASP A 74 -4.02 -12.69 3.22
C ASP A 74 -4.70 -11.40 2.72
N PRO A 75 -4.82 -11.21 1.39
CA PRO A 75 -5.50 -10.04 0.81
C PRO A 75 -7.00 -9.97 1.09
N SER A 76 -7.64 -11.06 1.55
CA SER A 76 -9.08 -11.02 1.92
C SER A 76 -9.35 -10.12 3.13
N LEU A 77 -8.30 -9.82 3.90
CA LEU A 77 -8.33 -8.96 5.08
C LEU A 77 -8.14 -7.48 4.75
N TRP A 78 -7.93 -7.13 3.47
CA TRP A 78 -7.70 -5.74 3.07
C TRP A 78 -9.02 -4.99 2.94
N GLY A 79 -8.98 -3.68 3.18
CA GLY A 79 -10.12 -2.83 2.86
C GLY A 79 -10.20 -2.59 1.35
N THR A 80 -11.29 -1.96 0.91
CA THR A 80 -11.42 -1.53 -0.49
C THR A 80 -11.17 -0.03 -0.58
N LEU A 81 -10.21 0.36 -1.41
CA LEU A 81 -9.99 1.73 -1.85
C LEU A 81 -10.79 1.94 -3.15
N GLU A 82 -11.68 2.92 -3.16
CA GLU A 82 -12.38 3.36 -4.36
C GLU A 82 -11.74 4.65 -4.88
N LEU A 83 -11.32 4.65 -6.14
CA LEU A 83 -10.77 5.82 -6.80
C LEU A 83 -11.90 6.69 -7.35
N VAL A 84 -12.12 7.83 -6.69
CA VAL A 84 -13.11 8.84 -7.09
C VAL A 84 -12.46 9.94 -7.94
N LYS A 85 -13.24 10.55 -8.85
CA LYS A 85 -12.80 11.66 -9.72
C LYS A 85 -12.85 13.01 -9.01
#